data_AF-A0A061P737-F1
#
_entry.id   AF-A0A061P737-F1
#
_cell.length_a   1.000
_cell.length_b   1.000
_cell.length_c   1.000
_cell.angle_alpha   90.00
_cell.angle_beta   90.00
_cell.angle_gamma   90.00
#
_symmetry.space_group_name_H-M   'P 1'
#
loop_
_entity.id
_entity.type
_entity.pdbx_description
1 polymer ?
#
loop_
_entity_poly.entity_id
_entity_poly.type
_entity_poly.pdbx_seq_one_letter_code
_entity_poly.pdbx_strand_id
1 'polypeptide(L)'
;MKQQGLAANERIQSLDIIRGIALLGIVLANMSFFKSQAIMSEVMLVQGYVLPDGGFDAAARLFTTAFIDGKFYPMFSMLFGLGFYIFYHRLLQKDVNATRVFVRRLVFLIVIGLVHLFMIWSGDILFTYGITGFLLLAFVSRTPKTILIWAVSILVSATVLLTLLNVLGGIGIQLSKSAGLSSLSEMKAYDTALAEQMAGGGYAEVWLARLPDVLLMFFNAFMVIPGILPLFLLGLYFGKKGMFKNAQEYARVWKKIWVHSLWAGLLGTIVVTALIHNFTPLPSAVGFGLAQGLRTLTGPILMLFYVSSLVLLTQKETWQRMLKPFANAGRMALTNYLMQSIVLVFIFYGFGFGLYGQVGEGVGFLLGVGLFVVQVILSTLYLKKFNQGPMEFLWRKWTYGRSNG
;
A
#
# COMPACT_ATOMS: atom_id res chain seq x y z
N MET A 1 -28.94 24.30 2.13
CA MET A 1 -28.29 24.70 0.85
C MET A 1 -27.48 23.51 0.32
N LYS A 2 -27.91 22.85 -0.78
CA LYS A 2 -27.29 21.61 -1.31
C LYS A 2 -25.82 21.83 -1.68
N GLN A 3 -24.88 21.50 -0.78
CA GLN A 3 -23.46 21.45 -1.13
C GLN A 3 -23.20 20.24 -2.03
N GLN A 4 -23.29 20.50 -3.33
CA GLN A 4 -22.82 19.65 -4.41
C GLN A 4 -21.46 19.06 -4.04
N GLY A 5 -21.39 17.73 -3.97
CA GLY A 5 -20.09 17.08 -4.15
C GLY A 5 -19.54 17.57 -5.47
N LEU A 6 -18.27 18.01 -5.48
CA LEU A 6 -17.50 18.47 -6.64
C LEU A 6 -18.37 18.83 -7.86
N ALA A 7 -18.57 20.11 -8.16
CA ALA A 7 -18.96 20.48 -9.51
C ALA A 7 -18.07 19.69 -10.47
N ALA A 8 -18.67 18.92 -11.39
CA ALA A 8 -17.99 17.89 -12.17
C ALA A 8 -16.74 18.42 -12.92
N ASN A 9 -16.66 19.75 -13.11
CA ASN A 9 -15.60 20.49 -13.77
C ASN A 9 -14.30 20.71 -12.94
N GLU A 10 -14.27 20.45 -11.63
CA GLU A 10 -13.06 20.65 -10.79
C GLU A 10 -12.36 19.34 -10.38
N ARG A 11 -12.86 18.20 -10.89
CA ARG A 11 -12.40 16.88 -10.46
C ARG A 11 -11.27 16.38 -11.36
N ILE A 12 -10.12 16.10 -10.76
CA ILE A 12 -8.98 15.51 -11.47
C ILE A 12 -9.25 14.02 -11.69
N GLN A 13 -9.89 13.67 -12.81
CA GLN A 13 -10.28 12.29 -13.11
C GLN A 13 -9.11 11.31 -13.11
N SER A 14 -7.94 11.74 -13.59
CA SER A 14 -6.71 10.93 -13.58
C SER A 14 -6.33 10.48 -12.16
N LEU A 15 -6.60 11.29 -11.14
CA LEU A 15 -6.32 10.93 -9.75
C LEU A 15 -7.16 9.73 -9.28
N ASP A 16 -8.44 9.73 -9.61
CA ASP A 16 -9.34 8.64 -9.24
C ASP A 16 -9.01 7.35 -10.02
N ILE A 17 -8.60 7.47 -11.30
CA ILE A 17 -8.09 6.33 -12.09
C ILE A 17 -6.87 5.71 -11.42
N ILE A 18 -5.86 6.53 -11.08
CA ILE A 18 -4.62 6.07 -10.46
C ILE A 18 -4.94 5.42 -9.10
N ARG A 19 -5.85 5.98 -8.29
CA ARG A 19 -6.31 5.35 -7.04
C ARG A 19 -6.96 4.00 -7.29
N GLY A 20 -7.82 3.88 -8.30
CA GLY A 20 -8.46 2.62 -8.66
C GLY A 20 -7.46 1.55 -9.05
N ILE A 21 -6.50 1.88 -9.91
CA ILE A 21 -5.42 0.96 -10.29
C ILE A 21 -4.53 0.62 -9.09
N ALA A 22 -4.29 1.57 -8.18
CA ALA A 22 -3.55 1.31 -6.96
C ALA A 22 -4.22 0.22 -6.11
N LEU A 23 -5.55 0.20 -6.00
CA LEU A 23 -6.28 -0.83 -5.25
C LEU A 23 -6.09 -2.25 -5.82
N LEU A 24 -5.96 -2.40 -7.14
CA LEU A 24 -5.62 -3.68 -7.76
C LEU A 24 -4.23 -4.14 -7.30
N GLY A 25 -3.24 -3.26 -7.39
CA GLY A 25 -1.90 -3.61 -6.97
C GLY A 25 -1.78 -3.86 -5.46
N ILE A 26 -2.56 -3.17 -4.63
CA ILE A 26 -2.63 -3.43 -3.19
C ILE A 26 -3.19 -4.82 -2.90
N VAL A 27 -4.30 -5.22 -3.54
CA VAL A 27 -4.88 -6.56 -3.28
C VAL A 27 -3.93 -7.66 -3.73
N LEU A 28 -3.21 -7.47 -4.84
CA LEU A 28 -2.23 -8.42 -5.34
C LEU A 28 -1.00 -8.50 -4.41
N ALA A 29 -0.48 -7.36 -3.93
CA ALA A 29 0.65 -7.34 -2.98
C ALA A 29 0.31 -8.00 -1.65
N ASN A 30 -0.93 -7.81 -1.18
CA ASN A 30 -1.37 -8.33 0.11
C ASN A 30 -1.82 -9.80 0.05
N MET A 31 -2.05 -10.33 -1.16
CA MET A 31 -2.56 -11.70 -1.34
C MET A 31 -1.68 -12.75 -0.64
N SER A 32 -0.36 -12.60 -0.70
CA SER A 32 0.60 -13.51 -0.03
C SER A 32 0.34 -13.60 1.48
N PHE A 33 0.08 -12.46 2.12
CA PHE A 33 -0.18 -12.34 3.55
C PHE A 33 -1.59 -12.78 3.96
N PHE A 34 -2.57 -12.68 3.06
CA PHE A 34 -3.89 -13.25 3.31
C PHE A 34 -3.90 -14.77 3.19
N LYS A 35 -3.19 -15.32 2.20
CA LYS A 35 -3.32 -16.74 1.83
C LYS A 35 -2.43 -17.68 2.61
N SER A 36 -1.22 -17.29 3.00
CA SER A 36 -0.27 -18.26 3.57
C SER A 36 0.89 -17.66 4.36
N GLN A 37 1.19 -16.38 4.21
CA GLN A 37 2.39 -15.77 4.79
C GLN A 37 2.08 -15.12 6.14
N ALA A 38 2.53 -15.75 7.22
CA ALA A 38 2.58 -15.12 8.53
C ALA A 38 3.57 -13.94 8.51
N ILE A 39 3.21 -12.84 9.18
CA ILE A 39 4.05 -11.63 9.18
C ILE A 39 5.34 -11.87 9.98
N MET A 40 5.27 -12.70 11.02
CA MET A 40 6.42 -13.13 11.82
C MET A 40 7.23 -14.31 11.26
N SER A 41 6.98 -14.79 10.03
CA SER A 41 7.77 -15.91 9.49
C SER A 41 9.25 -15.55 9.35
N GLU A 42 10.08 -16.12 10.22
CA GLU A 42 11.53 -15.92 10.24
C GLU A 42 12.24 -16.72 9.13
N VAL A 43 11.55 -17.70 8.53
CA VAL A 43 12.11 -18.56 7.48
C VAL A 43 12.62 -17.73 6.30
N MET A 44 11.91 -16.67 5.91
CA MET A 44 12.32 -15.82 4.79
C MET A 44 13.55 -14.96 5.11
N LEU A 45 13.75 -14.59 6.37
CA LEU A 45 14.95 -13.84 6.79
C LEU A 45 16.21 -14.70 6.71
N VAL A 46 16.07 -16.02 6.71
CA VAL A 46 17.19 -16.98 6.66
C VAL A 46 17.39 -17.52 5.24
N GLN A 47 16.32 -17.96 4.58
CA GLN A 47 16.39 -18.65 3.29
C GLN A 47 16.08 -17.76 2.08
N GLY A 48 15.67 -16.50 2.30
CA GLY A 48 15.06 -15.68 1.26
C GLY A 48 13.71 -16.25 0.83
N TYR A 49 13.22 -15.83 -0.34
CA TYR A 49 11.97 -16.35 -0.89
C TYR A 49 12.28 -17.42 -1.95
N VAL A 50 12.23 -18.68 -1.54
CA VAL A 50 12.37 -19.82 -2.47
C VAL A 50 11.19 -19.81 -3.44
N LEU A 51 11.46 -19.97 -4.74
CA LEU A 51 10.39 -20.01 -5.74
C LEU A 51 9.51 -21.24 -5.49
N PRO A 52 8.17 -21.09 -5.59
CA PRO A 52 7.26 -22.22 -5.49
C PRO A 52 7.52 -23.27 -6.57
N ASP A 53 7.16 -24.51 -6.28
CA ASP A 53 7.14 -25.58 -7.26
C ASP A 53 6.04 -25.33 -8.32
N GLY A 54 6.36 -25.62 -9.58
CA GLY A 54 5.44 -25.43 -10.71
C GLY A 54 5.61 -24.09 -11.44
N GLY A 55 5.70 -24.16 -12.77
CA GLY A 55 6.03 -23.00 -13.61
C GLY A 55 5.04 -21.83 -13.49
N PHE A 56 3.76 -22.10 -13.24
CA PHE A 56 2.74 -21.05 -13.10
C PHE A 56 2.87 -20.26 -11.80
N ASP A 57 3.06 -20.96 -10.66
CA ASP A 57 3.22 -20.32 -9.36
C ASP A 57 4.55 -19.56 -9.27
N ALA A 58 5.64 -20.13 -9.79
CA ALA A 58 6.92 -19.44 -9.92
C ALA A 58 6.82 -18.18 -10.79
N ALA A 59 6.14 -18.25 -11.95
CA ALA A 59 5.94 -17.09 -12.81
C ALA A 59 5.08 -16.00 -12.14
N ALA A 60 4.00 -16.38 -11.46
CA ALA A 60 3.16 -15.45 -10.71
C ALA A 60 3.94 -14.77 -9.57
N ARG A 61 4.80 -15.52 -8.86
CA ARG A 61 5.67 -14.98 -7.82
C ARG A 61 6.70 -14.00 -8.36
N LEU A 62 7.39 -14.36 -9.45
CA LEU A 62 8.35 -13.46 -10.08
C LEU A 62 7.67 -12.20 -10.59
N PHE A 63 6.49 -12.33 -11.21
CA PHE A 63 5.72 -11.19 -11.69
C PHE A 63 5.29 -10.26 -10.54
N THR A 64 4.79 -10.82 -9.44
CA THR A 64 4.38 -10.02 -8.27
C THR A 64 5.58 -9.35 -7.60
N THR A 65 6.68 -10.06 -7.35
CA THR A 65 7.93 -9.46 -6.85
C THR A 65 8.39 -8.31 -7.75
N ALA A 66 8.43 -8.54 -9.07
CA ALA A 66 8.97 -7.57 -10.02
C ALA A 66 8.05 -6.38 -10.27
N PHE A 67 6.73 -6.55 -10.37
CA PHE A 67 5.84 -5.49 -10.84
C PHE A 67 4.81 -5.00 -9.81
N ILE A 68 4.63 -5.72 -8.70
CA ILE A 68 3.59 -5.40 -7.71
C ILE A 68 4.20 -4.98 -6.37
N ASP A 69 5.04 -5.84 -5.79
CA ASP A 69 5.52 -5.68 -4.42
C ASP A 69 6.28 -4.36 -4.23
N GLY A 70 5.88 -3.61 -3.23
CA GLY A 70 6.52 -2.34 -2.88
C GLY A 70 6.26 -1.17 -3.83
N LYS A 71 5.36 -1.29 -4.82
CA LYS A 71 5.11 -0.24 -5.84
C LYS A 71 3.74 0.42 -5.73
N PHE A 72 2.75 -0.29 -5.20
CA PHE A 72 1.39 0.24 -5.09
C PHE A 72 1.09 0.90 -3.74
N TYR A 73 1.69 0.46 -2.64
CA TYR A 73 1.60 1.21 -1.37
C TYR A 73 2.23 2.61 -1.48
N PRO A 74 3.37 2.83 -2.18
CA PRO A 74 3.88 4.17 -2.39
C PRO A 74 2.99 5.02 -3.27
N MET A 75 2.33 4.40 -4.25
CA MET A 75 1.39 5.08 -5.12
C MET A 75 0.23 5.62 -4.29
N PHE A 76 -0.38 4.76 -3.47
CA PHE A 76 -1.47 5.12 -2.58
C PHE A 76 -1.03 6.19 -1.55
N SER A 77 0.18 6.05 -1.01
CA SER A 77 0.78 7.02 -0.07
C SER A 77 0.94 8.41 -0.70
N MET A 78 1.51 8.47 -1.91
CA MET A 78 1.68 9.72 -2.64
C MET A 78 0.32 10.36 -2.97
N LEU A 79 -0.68 9.56 -3.36
CA LEU A 79 -2.04 10.06 -3.62
C LEU A 79 -2.74 10.55 -2.36
N PHE A 80 -2.40 10.01 -1.19
CA PHE A 80 -2.87 10.52 0.10
C PHE A 80 -2.31 11.91 0.36
N GLY A 81 -0.99 12.11 0.22
CA GLY A 81 -0.35 13.43 0.39
C GLY A 81 -0.84 14.49 -0.60
N LEU A 82 -1.07 14.10 -1.86
CA LEU A 82 -1.70 14.95 -2.87
C LEU A 82 -3.16 15.27 -2.51
N GLY A 83 -3.91 14.26 -2.06
CA GLY A 83 -5.28 14.42 -1.58
C GLY A 83 -5.38 15.36 -0.37
N PHE A 84 -4.41 15.28 0.55
CA PHE A 84 -4.25 16.22 1.65
C PHE A 84 -4.09 17.65 1.15
N TYR A 85 -3.16 17.91 0.23
CA TYR A 85 -2.95 19.26 -0.29
C TYR A 85 -4.23 19.85 -0.90
N ILE A 86 -4.87 19.11 -1.80
CA ILE A 86 -6.09 19.54 -2.49
C ILE A 86 -7.20 19.82 -1.47
N PHE A 87 -7.37 18.94 -0.48
CA PHE A 87 -8.38 19.08 0.55
C PHE A 87 -8.10 20.29 1.45
N TYR A 88 -6.88 20.39 1.99
CA TYR A 88 -6.47 21.44 2.93
C TYR A 88 -6.54 22.82 2.28
N HIS A 89 -6.03 22.97 1.05
CA HIS A 89 -6.05 24.25 0.35
C HIS A 89 -7.47 24.73 0.04
N ARG A 90 -8.40 23.82 -0.29
CA ARG A 90 -9.81 24.17 -0.45
C ARG A 90 -10.48 24.60 0.86
N LEU A 91 -10.05 24.05 1.99
CA LEU A 91 -10.57 24.48 3.29
C LEU A 91 -10.05 25.87 3.67
N LEU A 92 -8.82 26.23 3.30
CA LEU A 92 -8.30 27.59 3.49
C LEU A 92 -9.06 28.65 2.68
N GLN A 93 -9.67 28.25 1.56
CA GLN A 93 -10.55 29.12 0.76
C GLN A 93 -11.97 29.25 1.34
N LYS A 94 -12.26 28.52 2.42
CA LYS A 94 -13.54 28.56 3.13
C LYS A 94 -13.31 29.15 4.52
N ASP A 95 -14.33 29.75 5.10
CA ASP A 95 -14.27 30.28 6.46
C ASP A 95 -14.42 29.17 7.52
N VAL A 96 -13.51 28.19 7.48
CA VAL A 96 -13.49 27.03 8.39
C VAL A 96 -12.07 26.74 8.84
N ASN A 97 -11.91 26.25 10.07
CA ASN A 97 -10.60 25.85 10.59
C ASN A 97 -10.09 24.57 9.87
N ALA A 98 -9.25 24.76 8.84
CA ALA A 98 -8.74 23.69 7.99
C ALA A 98 -8.00 22.60 8.78
N THR A 99 -7.17 23.00 9.74
CA THR A 99 -6.41 22.09 10.60
C THR A 99 -7.33 21.21 11.43
N ARG A 100 -8.33 21.79 12.11
CA ARG A 100 -9.30 21.05 12.93
C ARG A 100 -10.06 20.02 12.10
N VAL A 101 -10.53 20.40 10.90
CA VAL A 101 -11.27 19.49 10.01
C VAL A 101 -10.36 18.37 9.52
N PHE A 102 -9.10 18.65 9.18
CA PHE A 102 -8.15 17.63 8.76
C PHE A 102 -7.78 16.67 9.89
N VAL A 103 -7.54 17.16 11.11
CA VAL A 103 -7.29 16.33 12.29
C VAL A 103 -8.42 15.33 12.52
N ARG A 104 -9.69 15.76 12.39
CA ARG A 104 -10.84 14.84 12.51
C ARG A 104 -10.81 13.70 11.48
N ARG A 105 -10.32 13.97 10.26
CA ARG A 105 -10.16 12.92 9.23
C ARG A 105 -9.10 11.91 9.61
N LEU A 106 -7.98 12.37 10.17
CA LEU A 106 -6.90 11.51 10.60
C LEU A 106 -7.31 10.65 11.80
N VAL A 107 -8.00 11.24 12.78
CA VAL A 107 -8.56 10.49 13.92
C VAL A 107 -9.51 9.40 13.45
N PHE A 108 -10.38 9.67 12.46
CA PHE A 108 -11.23 8.63 11.89
C PHE A 108 -10.42 7.48 11.28
N LEU A 109 -9.35 7.78 10.53
CA LEU A 109 -8.48 6.76 9.94
C LEU A 109 -7.74 5.95 11.00
N ILE A 110 -7.30 6.59 12.09
CA ILE A 110 -6.70 5.90 13.24
C ILE A 110 -7.71 4.95 13.87
N VAL A 111 -8.92 5.40 14.16
CA VAL A 111 -9.95 4.57 14.81
C VAL A 111 -10.32 3.38 13.93
N ILE A 112 -10.62 3.61 12.65
CA ILE A 112 -10.94 2.51 11.72
C ILE A 112 -9.74 1.60 11.48
N GLY A 113 -8.53 2.15 11.40
CA GLY A 113 -7.29 1.38 11.28
C GLY A 113 -7.05 0.48 12.48
N LEU A 114 -7.27 0.95 13.71
CA LEU A 114 -7.19 0.12 14.91
C LEU A 114 -8.24 -1.00 14.90
N VAL A 115 -9.49 -0.70 14.54
CA VAL A 115 -10.52 -1.74 14.42
C VAL A 115 -10.13 -2.77 13.36
N HIS A 116 -9.65 -2.32 12.21
CA HIS A 116 -9.22 -3.20 11.12
C HIS A 116 -8.01 -4.05 11.51
N LEU A 117 -6.97 -3.44 12.08
CA LEU A 117 -5.75 -4.08 12.55
C LEU A 117 -6.03 -5.19 13.58
N PHE A 118 -6.82 -4.87 14.60
CA PHE A 118 -7.08 -5.80 15.70
C PHE A 118 -8.19 -6.81 15.40
N MET A 119 -9.24 -6.44 14.65
CA MET A 119 -10.41 -7.32 14.48
C MET A 119 -10.47 -8.02 13.12
N ILE A 120 -9.85 -7.45 12.08
CA ILE A 120 -10.03 -7.92 10.70
C ILE A 120 -8.76 -8.56 10.17
N TRP A 121 -7.64 -7.82 10.07
CA TRP A 121 -6.41 -8.30 9.45
C TRP A 121 -5.19 -7.51 9.94
N SER A 122 -4.06 -8.19 10.16
CA SER A 122 -2.84 -7.60 10.73
C SER A 122 -2.12 -6.61 9.81
N GLY A 123 -2.35 -6.64 8.50
CA GLY A 123 -1.69 -5.74 7.53
C GLY A 123 -2.36 -4.39 7.29
N ASP A 124 -2.94 -3.77 8.33
CA ASP A 124 -3.57 -2.44 8.22
C ASP A 124 -2.58 -1.35 7.78
N ILE A 125 -3.05 -0.46 6.92
CA ILE A 125 -2.30 0.74 6.51
C ILE A 125 -2.96 2.05 6.99
N LEU A 126 -4.23 2.00 7.41
CA LEU A 126 -5.01 3.19 7.74
C LEU A 126 -4.54 3.85 9.04
N PHE A 127 -4.16 3.05 10.04
CA PHE A 127 -3.58 3.52 11.29
C PHE A 127 -2.28 4.28 11.04
N THR A 128 -1.34 3.64 10.31
CA THR A 128 -0.07 4.24 9.91
C THR A 128 -0.27 5.54 9.13
N TYR A 129 -1.25 5.59 8.23
CA TYR A 129 -1.56 6.79 7.45
C TYR A 129 -2.18 7.90 8.30
N GLY A 130 -3.04 7.53 9.24
CA GLY A 130 -3.65 8.45 10.19
C GLY A 130 -2.60 9.16 11.03
N ILE A 131 -1.66 8.42 11.62
CA ILE A 131 -0.54 8.97 12.41
C ILE A 131 0.40 9.80 11.52
N THR A 132 0.88 9.22 10.41
CA THR A 132 1.80 9.91 9.49
C THR A 132 1.18 11.20 8.95
N GLY A 133 -0.13 11.23 8.74
CA GLY A 133 -0.85 12.40 8.26
C GLY A 133 -0.74 13.62 9.17
N PHE A 134 -0.57 13.45 10.49
CA PHE A 134 -0.38 14.59 11.40
C PHE A 134 0.92 15.34 11.10
N LEU A 135 1.97 14.62 10.68
CA LEU A 135 3.25 15.20 10.34
C LEU A 135 3.15 16.09 9.09
N LEU A 136 2.22 15.83 8.17
CA LEU A 136 2.01 16.68 6.98
C LEU A 136 1.63 18.12 7.33
N LEU A 137 0.99 18.35 8.49
CA LEU A 137 0.63 19.69 8.93
C LEU A 137 1.86 20.59 9.13
N ALA A 138 3.00 20.04 9.52
CA ALA A 138 4.26 20.78 9.66
C ALA A 138 4.85 21.24 8.30
N PHE A 139 4.46 20.57 7.21
CA PHE A 139 4.98 20.81 5.86
C PHE A 139 4.04 21.60 4.96
N VAL A 140 2.76 21.75 5.32
CA VAL A 140 1.75 22.37 4.46
C VAL A 140 2.07 23.82 4.11
N SER A 141 2.70 24.56 5.02
CA SER A 141 3.10 25.96 4.82
C SER A 141 4.50 26.11 4.21
N ARG A 142 5.23 25.01 3.99
CA ARG A 142 6.60 25.05 3.47
C ARG A 142 6.63 25.22 1.95
N THR A 143 7.77 25.67 1.42
CA THR A 143 7.97 25.83 -0.02
C THR A 143 8.10 24.46 -0.71
N PRO A 144 7.74 24.32 -2.00
CA PRO A 144 7.91 23.05 -2.72
C PRO A 144 9.35 22.53 -2.70
N LYS A 145 10.35 23.42 -2.78
CA LYS A 145 11.76 23.04 -2.72
C LYS A 145 12.11 22.39 -1.38
N THR A 146 11.70 23.01 -0.27
CA THR A 146 11.91 22.45 1.08
C THR A 146 11.25 21.07 1.20
N ILE A 147 10.00 20.93 0.75
CA ILE A 147 9.26 19.66 0.83
C ILE A 147 9.97 18.56 0.05
N LEU A 148 10.47 18.87 -1.15
CA LEU A 148 11.19 17.89 -1.97
C LEU A 148 12.52 17.46 -1.33
N ILE A 149 13.28 18.40 -0.75
CA ILE A 149 14.52 18.10 -0.04
C ILE A 149 14.23 17.14 1.12
N TRP A 150 13.25 17.45 1.97
CA TRP A 150 12.86 16.58 3.07
C TRP A 150 12.37 15.22 2.61
N ALA A 151 11.55 15.16 1.55
CA ALA A 151 11.08 13.90 0.99
C ALA A 151 12.25 13.01 0.54
N VAL A 152 13.22 13.56 -0.19
CA VAL A 152 14.38 12.78 -0.67
C VAL A 152 15.30 12.41 0.49
N SER A 153 15.65 13.35 1.36
CA SER A 153 16.52 13.09 2.51
C SER A 153 15.95 12.02 3.44
N ILE A 154 14.68 12.13 3.83
CA ILE A 154 14.04 11.13 4.70
C ILE A 154 14.01 9.77 4.00
N LEU A 155 13.64 9.70 2.71
CA LEU A 155 13.56 8.43 1.98
C LEU A 155 14.92 7.73 1.88
N VAL A 156 15.99 8.48 1.58
CA VAL A 156 17.35 7.94 1.52
C VAL A 156 17.81 7.48 2.90
N SER A 157 17.62 8.29 3.93
CA SER A 157 17.96 7.91 5.31
C SER A 157 17.19 6.68 5.78
N ALA A 158 15.89 6.60 5.50
CA ALA A 158 15.05 5.45 5.82
C ALA A 158 15.51 4.21 5.04
N THR A 159 15.88 4.35 3.77
CA THR A 159 16.42 3.25 2.95
C THR A 159 17.69 2.70 3.57
N VAL A 160 18.66 3.56 3.92
CA VAL A 160 19.91 3.13 4.54
C VAL A 160 19.66 2.45 5.88
N LEU A 161 18.85 3.06 6.75
CA LEU A 161 18.52 2.51 8.06
C LEU A 161 17.82 1.14 7.95
N LEU A 162 16.78 1.04 7.12
CA LEU A 162 16.04 -0.22 6.94
C LEU A 162 16.91 -1.29 6.29
N THR A 163 17.80 -0.93 5.36
CA THR A 163 18.77 -1.88 4.80
C THR A 163 19.65 -2.44 5.90
N LEU A 164 20.24 -1.58 6.73
CA LEU A 164 21.10 -2.00 7.84
C LEU A 164 20.33 -2.88 8.83
N LEU A 165 19.14 -2.47 9.26
CA LEU A 165 18.32 -3.23 10.21
C LEU A 165 17.95 -4.62 9.67
N ASN A 166 17.54 -4.72 8.40
CA ASN A 166 17.16 -6.01 7.83
C ASN A 166 18.38 -6.93 7.61
N VAL A 167 19.52 -6.38 7.17
CA VAL A 167 20.75 -7.17 7.01
C VAL A 167 21.26 -7.66 8.36
N LEU A 168 21.30 -6.78 9.37
CA LEU A 168 21.72 -7.15 10.72
C LEU A 168 20.77 -8.15 11.37
N GLY A 169 19.46 -7.99 11.16
CA GLY A 169 18.46 -8.96 11.63
C GLY A 169 18.66 -10.34 11.01
N GLY A 170 18.84 -10.42 9.69
CA GLY A 170 19.12 -11.68 9.00
C GLY A 170 20.42 -12.34 9.47
N ILE A 171 21.50 -11.56 9.65
CA ILE A 171 22.76 -12.06 10.21
C ILE A 171 22.57 -12.54 11.66
N GLY A 172 21.81 -11.81 12.48
CA GLY A 172 21.52 -12.17 13.86
C GLY A 172 20.83 -13.53 13.98
N ILE A 173 19.80 -13.79 13.17
CA ILE A 173 19.11 -15.09 13.15
C ILE A 173 20.05 -16.19 12.65
N GLN A 174 20.86 -15.91 11.62
CA GLN A 174 21.84 -16.88 11.11
C GLN A 174 22.88 -17.25 12.18
N LEU A 175 23.34 -16.28 12.97
CA LEU A 175 24.24 -16.51 14.10
C LEU A 175 23.58 -17.33 15.20
N SER A 176 22.33 -16.98 15.59
CA SER A 176 21.52 -17.76 16.54
C SER A 176 21.42 -19.24 16.13
N LYS A 177 21.18 -19.49 14.83
CA LYS A 177 21.17 -20.83 14.26
C LYS A 177 22.52 -21.54 14.36
N SER A 178 23.61 -20.86 14.02
CA SER A 178 24.96 -21.45 14.13
C SER A 178 25.37 -21.76 15.57
N ALA A 179 24.84 -21.01 16.53
CA ALA A 179 25.04 -21.25 17.96
C ALA A 179 24.11 -22.33 18.55
N GLY A 180 23.22 -22.92 17.73
CA GLY A 180 22.26 -23.94 18.19
C GLY A 180 21.10 -23.39 19.04
N LEU A 181 20.89 -22.07 19.06
CA LEU A 181 19.83 -21.42 19.84
C LEU A 181 18.47 -21.42 19.15
N SER A 182 18.42 -21.70 17.84
CA SER A 182 17.20 -21.73 17.04
C SER A 182 17.37 -22.64 15.82
N SER A 183 16.42 -23.53 15.53
CA SER A 183 16.50 -24.40 14.35
C SER A 183 15.49 -24.03 13.25
N LEU A 184 15.87 -24.25 11.98
CA LEU A 184 14.98 -24.01 10.85
C LEU A 184 13.75 -24.94 10.87
N SER A 185 13.92 -26.14 11.41
CA SER A 185 12.83 -27.09 11.63
C SER A 185 11.79 -26.55 12.62
N GLU A 186 12.22 -25.94 13.72
CA GLU A 186 11.31 -25.31 14.69
C GLU A 186 10.55 -24.15 14.06
N MET A 187 11.23 -23.26 13.32
CA MET A 187 10.59 -22.14 12.62
C MET A 187 9.52 -22.64 11.63
N LYS A 188 9.85 -23.66 10.83
CA LYS A 188 8.89 -24.25 9.88
C LYS A 188 7.72 -24.94 10.58
N ALA A 189 7.99 -25.66 11.67
CA ALA A 189 6.93 -26.32 12.45
C ALA A 189 5.97 -25.31 13.07
N TYR A 190 6.48 -24.18 13.56
CA TYR A 190 5.67 -23.07 14.02
C TYR A 190 4.80 -22.49 12.90
N ASP A 191 5.38 -22.19 11.73
CA ASP A 191 4.65 -21.67 10.58
C ASP A 191 3.54 -22.64 10.11
N THR A 192 3.82 -23.95 10.10
CA THR A 192 2.83 -24.99 9.77
C THR A 192 1.70 -25.05 10.79
N ALA A 193 2.02 -25.10 12.09
CA ALA A 193 1.02 -25.13 13.15
C ALA A 193 0.13 -23.88 13.13
N LEU A 194 0.72 -22.71 12.89
CA LEU A 194 -0.02 -21.47 12.71
C LEU A 194 -0.92 -21.53 11.49
N ALA A 195 -0.44 -22.06 10.36
CA ALA A 195 -1.25 -22.20 9.15
C ALA A 195 -2.45 -23.14 9.35
N GLU A 196 -2.27 -24.25 10.06
CA GLU A 196 -3.35 -25.18 10.43
C GLU A 196 -4.38 -24.50 11.33
N GLN A 197 -3.94 -23.77 12.36
CA GLN A 197 -4.83 -23.02 13.24
C GLN A 197 -5.58 -21.91 12.49
N MET A 198 -4.91 -21.22 11.56
CA MET A 198 -5.51 -20.17 10.73
C MET A 198 -6.55 -20.74 9.75
N ALA A 199 -6.33 -21.95 9.22
CA ALA A 199 -7.21 -22.62 8.28
C ALA A 199 -8.40 -23.35 8.94
N GLY A 200 -8.22 -23.89 10.15
CA GLY A 200 -9.23 -24.70 10.84
C GLY A 200 -9.94 -24.00 12.00
N GLY A 201 -9.38 -22.91 12.52
CA GLY A 201 -9.86 -22.29 13.74
C GLY A 201 -11.11 -21.42 13.57
N GLY A 202 -11.92 -21.34 14.63
CA GLY A 202 -13.01 -20.37 14.74
C GLY A 202 -12.49 -18.93 14.87
N TYR A 203 -13.38 -17.93 14.82
CA TYR A 203 -12.95 -16.52 14.86
C TYR A 203 -12.08 -16.17 16.08
N ALA A 204 -12.45 -16.66 17.27
CA ALA A 204 -11.69 -16.39 18.50
C ALA A 204 -10.29 -17.03 18.47
N GLU A 205 -10.18 -18.26 17.98
CA GLU A 205 -8.92 -18.98 17.85
C GLU A 205 -8.00 -18.32 16.83
N VAL A 206 -8.54 -17.95 15.66
CA VAL A 206 -7.82 -17.22 14.62
C VAL A 206 -7.45 -15.81 15.09
N TRP A 207 -8.30 -15.15 15.88
CA TRP A 207 -7.99 -13.86 16.47
C TRP A 207 -6.82 -13.94 17.46
N LEU A 208 -6.82 -14.94 18.35
CA LEU A 208 -5.71 -15.20 19.27
C LEU A 208 -4.43 -15.56 18.52
N ALA A 209 -4.51 -16.42 17.50
CA ALA A 209 -3.37 -16.84 16.68
C ALA A 209 -2.67 -15.64 15.99
N ARG A 210 -3.43 -14.62 15.60
CA ARG A 210 -2.90 -13.42 14.94
C ARG A 210 -2.40 -12.35 15.90
N LEU A 211 -2.66 -12.46 17.21
CA LEU A 211 -2.31 -11.41 18.15
C LEU A 211 -0.81 -11.03 18.14
N PRO A 212 0.14 -11.97 18.00
CA PRO A 212 1.56 -11.62 17.82
C PRO A 212 1.82 -10.77 16.58
N ASP A 213 1.27 -11.16 15.42
CA ASP A 213 1.36 -10.40 14.17
C ASP A 213 0.73 -9.00 14.32
N VAL A 214 -0.42 -8.90 14.98
CA VAL A 214 -1.14 -7.64 15.23
C VAL A 214 -0.31 -6.69 16.10
N LEU A 215 0.27 -7.19 17.20
CA LEU A 215 1.11 -6.38 18.09
C LEU A 215 2.40 -5.94 17.38
N LEU A 216 3.03 -6.84 16.63
CA LEU A 216 4.19 -6.50 15.81
C LEU A 216 3.84 -5.39 14.82
N MET A 217 2.73 -5.51 14.08
CA MET A 217 2.31 -4.52 13.10
C MET A 217 1.90 -3.19 13.74
N PHE A 218 1.30 -3.21 14.93
CA PHE A 218 1.00 -2.00 15.69
C PHE A 218 2.27 -1.19 16.02
N PHE A 219 3.34 -1.85 16.51
CA PHE A 219 4.60 -1.16 16.79
C PHE A 219 5.38 -0.83 15.51
N ASN A 220 5.33 -1.70 14.51
CA ASN A 220 5.98 -1.50 13.22
C ASN A 220 5.38 -0.28 12.49
N ALA A 221 4.09 0.01 12.68
CA ALA A 221 3.44 1.21 12.15
C ALA A 221 4.21 2.50 12.44
N PHE A 222 4.86 2.61 13.61
CA PHE A 222 5.70 3.76 13.96
C PHE A 222 7.07 3.72 13.28
N MET A 223 7.66 2.53 13.15
CA MET A 223 8.96 2.32 12.52
C MET A 223 8.94 2.59 11.01
N VAL A 224 7.82 2.36 10.33
CA VAL A 224 7.69 2.61 8.88
C VAL A 224 7.35 4.05 8.53
N ILE A 225 7.08 4.93 9.51
CA ILE A 225 6.76 6.35 9.24
C ILE A 225 7.82 7.02 8.36
N PRO A 226 9.15 6.85 8.59
CA PRO A 226 10.18 7.39 7.71
C PRO A 226 10.13 6.85 6.27
N GLY A 227 9.53 5.68 6.03
CA GLY A 227 9.29 5.16 4.68
C GLY A 227 8.03 5.75 4.01
N ILE A 228 7.00 6.09 4.80
CA ILE A 228 5.69 6.57 4.29
C ILE A 228 5.64 8.11 4.16
N LEU A 229 6.12 8.84 5.17
CA LEU A 229 6.14 10.30 5.18
C LEU A 229 6.75 10.92 3.91
N PRO A 230 7.93 10.50 3.40
CA PRO A 230 8.48 11.10 2.19
C PRO A 230 7.57 10.94 0.97
N LEU A 231 6.80 9.85 0.90
CA LEU A 231 5.86 9.61 -0.19
C LEU A 231 4.65 10.54 -0.07
N PHE A 232 4.15 10.77 1.15
CA PHE A 232 3.14 11.81 1.40
C PHE A 232 3.68 13.20 1.02
N LEU A 233 4.94 13.50 1.34
CA LEU A 233 5.58 14.77 0.99
C LEU A 233 5.76 14.92 -0.53
N LEU A 234 6.09 13.86 -1.27
CA LEU A 234 6.10 13.87 -2.74
C LEU A 234 4.71 14.17 -3.31
N GLY A 235 3.66 13.58 -2.72
CA GLY A 235 2.27 13.92 -3.05
C GLY A 235 1.94 15.39 -2.83
N LEU A 236 2.31 15.92 -1.66
CA LEU A 236 2.15 17.34 -1.29
C LEU A 236 2.95 18.25 -2.25
N TYR A 237 4.16 17.87 -2.65
CA TYR A 237 4.98 18.57 -3.63
C TYR A 237 4.28 18.67 -4.99
N PHE A 238 3.80 17.55 -5.53
CA PHE A 238 3.06 17.54 -6.79
C PHE A 238 1.77 18.35 -6.72
N GLY A 239 1.10 18.32 -5.56
CA GLY A 239 -0.08 19.15 -5.29
C GLY A 239 0.25 20.63 -5.36
N LYS A 240 1.25 21.10 -4.62
CA LYS A 240 1.68 22.51 -4.61
C LYS A 240 2.13 23.02 -5.96
N LYS A 241 2.79 22.18 -6.76
CA LYS A 241 3.19 22.52 -8.12
C LYS A 241 2.03 22.47 -9.13
N GLY A 242 0.87 21.94 -8.75
CA GLY A 242 -0.28 21.81 -9.66
C GLY A 242 -0.05 20.80 -10.79
N MET A 243 0.94 19.91 -10.68
CA MET A 243 1.39 19.07 -11.81
C MET A 243 0.34 18.09 -12.34
N PHE A 244 -0.60 17.66 -11.49
CA PHE A 244 -1.72 16.81 -11.90
C PHE A 244 -2.88 17.61 -12.51
N LYS A 245 -3.09 18.86 -12.04
CA LYS A 245 -4.13 19.75 -12.57
C LYS A 245 -3.73 20.28 -13.95
N ASN A 246 -2.46 20.65 -14.11
CA ASN A 246 -1.90 21.21 -15.34
C ASN A 246 -1.02 20.18 -16.07
N ALA A 247 -1.47 18.94 -16.15
CA ALA A 247 -0.64 17.83 -16.64
C ALA A 247 -0.13 18.02 -18.08
N GLN A 248 -0.90 18.69 -18.94
CA GLN A 248 -0.49 19.03 -20.31
C GLN A 248 0.67 20.04 -20.34
N GLU A 249 0.64 21.08 -19.52
CA GLU A 249 1.74 22.05 -19.38
C GLU A 249 3.02 21.37 -18.85
N TYR A 250 2.85 20.44 -17.91
CA TYR A 250 3.95 19.67 -17.32
C TYR A 250 4.33 18.41 -18.11
N ALA A 251 3.82 18.20 -19.33
CA ALA A 251 4.03 16.95 -20.08
C ALA A 251 5.52 16.61 -20.29
N ARG A 252 6.37 17.62 -20.54
CA ARG A 252 7.83 17.42 -20.67
C ARG A 252 8.48 16.97 -19.36
N VAL A 253 8.02 17.50 -18.22
CA VAL A 253 8.51 17.11 -16.89
C VAL A 253 8.05 15.70 -16.55
N TRP A 254 6.77 15.37 -16.82
CA TRP A 254 6.25 14.02 -16.65
C TRP A 254 6.99 12.99 -17.52
N LYS A 255 7.34 13.34 -18.77
CA LYS A 255 8.16 12.47 -19.64
C LYS A 255 9.57 12.28 -19.10
N LYS A 256 10.19 13.31 -18.53
CA LYS A 256 11.50 13.16 -17.85
C LYS A 256 11.38 12.22 -16.64
N ILE A 257 10.39 12.42 -15.77
CA ILE A 257 10.13 11.53 -14.64
C ILE A 257 9.96 10.10 -15.15
N TRP A 258 9.12 9.89 -16.18
CA TRP A 258 8.85 8.60 -16.79
C TRP A 258 10.11 7.88 -17.27
N VAL A 259 11.00 8.53 -18.03
CA VAL A 259 12.22 7.90 -18.55
C VAL A 259 13.17 7.50 -17.42
N HIS A 260 13.43 8.41 -16.48
CA HIS A 260 14.39 8.15 -15.40
C HIS A 260 13.87 7.10 -14.42
N SER A 261 12.58 7.17 -14.08
CA SER A 261 11.95 6.17 -13.21
C SER A 261 11.80 4.80 -13.87
N LEU A 262 11.59 4.74 -15.19
CA LEU A 262 11.59 3.47 -15.92
C LEU A 262 12.95 2.78 -15.81
N TRP A 263 14.03 3.44 -16.22
CA TRP A 263 15.35 2.81 -16.25
C TRP A 263 15.89 2.52 -14.84
N ALA A 264 15.85 3.50 -13.93
CA ALA A 264 16.31 3.30 -12.56
C ALA A 264 15.43 2.29 -11.81
N GLY A 265 14.11 2.35 -12.00
CA GLY A 265 13.16 1.43 -11.35
C GLY A 265 13.26 0.00 -11.89
N LEU A 266 13.44 -0.17 -13.20
CA LEU A 266 13.60 -1.48 -13.83
C LEU A 266 14.91 -2.14 -13.40
N LEU A 267 16.03 -1.43 -13.48
CA LEU A 267 17.33 -1.95 -13.02
C LEU A 267 17.29 -2.29 -11.52
N GLY A 268 16.75 -1.38 -10.70
CA GLY A 268 16.59 -1.63 -9.27
C GLY A 268 15.69 -2.83 -8.96
N THR A 269 14.63 -3.03 -9.73
CA THR A 269 13.72 -4.18 -9.59
C THR A 269 14.39 -5.49 -9.97
N ILE A 270 15.20 -5.52 -11.03
CA ILE A 270 15.95 -6.71 -11.43
C ILE A 270 16.90 -7.12 -10.30
N VAL A 271 17.65 -6.17 -9.75
CA VAL A 271 18.56 -6.41 -8.62
C VAL A 271 17.81 -6.91 -7.39
N VAL A 272 16.72 -6.24 -6.99
CA VAL A 272 15.91 -6.65 -5.84
C VAL A 272 15.31 -8.05 -6.04
N THR A 273 14.82 -8.36 -7.24
CA THR A 273 14.24 -9.69 -7.54
C THR A 273 15.30 -10.77 -7.48
N ALA A 274 16.49 -10.53 -8.04
CA ALA A 274 17.60 -11.45 -7.99
C ALA A 274 18.07 -11.73 -6.55
N LEU A 275 18.11 -10.70 -5.70
CA LEU A 275 18.46 -10.84 -4.29
C LEU A 275 17.39 -11.60 -3.48
N ILE A 276 16.09 -11.29 -3.67
CA ILE A 276 14.98 -11.94 -2.94
C ILE A 276 14.93 -13.45 -3.24
N HIS A 277 15.15 -13.82 -4.50
CA HIS A 277 15.01 -15.20 -4.98
C HIS A 277 16.34 -15.95 -5.07
N ASN A 278 17.39 -15.44 -4.42
CA ASN A 278 18.72 -16.08 -4.36
C ASN A 278 19.37 -16.37 -5.73
N PHE A 279 19.12 -15.53 -6.75
CA PHE A 279 19.83 -15.60 -8.03
C PHE A 279 21.22 -14.95 -7.98
N THR A 280 21.65 -14.52 -6.79
CA THR A 280 22.97 -13.96 -6.53
C THR A 280 23.79 -14.92 -5.66
N PRO A 281 25.13 -14.90 -5.72
CA PRO A 281 25.98 -15.74 -4.87
C PRO A 281 26.05 -15.29 -3.40
N LEU A 282 25.29 -14.25 -3.00
CA LEU A 282 25.27 -13.77 -1.63
C LEU A 282 24.56 -14.75 -0.70
N PRO A 283 24.96 -14.84 0.59
CA PRO A 283 24.19 -15.57 1.59
C PRO A 283 22.74 -15.07 1.64
N SER A 284 21.77 -15.98 1.66
CA SER A 284 20.33 -15.65 1.54
C SER A 284 19.85 -14.61 2.54
N ALA A 285 20.30 -14.70 3.81
CA ALA A 285 19.93 -13.71 4.83
C ALA A 285 20.41 -12.28 4.51
N VAL A 286 21.64 -12.16 3.99
CA VAL A 286 22.21 -10.87 3.58
C VAL A 286 21.53 -10.38 2.30
N GLY A 287 21.34 -11.26 1.32
CA GLY A 287 20.67 -10.96 0.06
C GLY A 287 19.25 -10.45 0.29
N PHE A 288 18.45 -11.17 1.08
CA PHE A 288 17.09 -10.77 1.44
C PHE A 288 17.06 -9.44 2.20
N GLY A 289 17.93 -9.25 3.19
CA GLY A 289 18.00 -8.00 3.95
C GLY A 289 18.35 -6.79 3.08
N LEU A 290 19.34 -6.93 2.18
CA LEU A 290 19.69 -5.92 1.18
C LEU A 290 18.50 -5.63 0.27
N ALA A 291 17.79 -6.68 -0.16
CA ALA A 291 16.65 -6.52 -1.05
C ALA A 291 15.49 -5.75 -0.40
N GLN A 292 15.15 -6.03 0.86
CA GLN A 292 14.10 -5.31 1.58
C GLN A 292 14.46 -3.82 1.75
N GLY A 293 15.71 -3.56 2.09
CA GLY A 293 16.27 -2.22 2.15
C GLY A 293 16.15 -1.47 0.83
N LEU A 294 16.75 -2.02 -0.23
CA LEU A 294 16.72 -1.45 -1.59
C LEU A 294 15.31 -1.27 -2.12
N ARG A 295 14.37 -2.18 -1.80
CA ARG A 295 12.96 -2.07 -2.19
C ARG A 295 12.31 -0.79 -1.68
N THR A 296 12.74 -0.27 -0.53
CA THR A 296 12.25 0.99 0.04
C THR A 296 12.52 2.19 -0.90
N LEU A 297 13.57 2.12 -1.71
CA LEU A 297 13.91 3.14 -2.70
C LEU A 297 13.42 2.79 -4.11
N THR A 298 13.69 1.56 -4.57
CA THR A 298 13.38 1.14 -5.94
C THR A 298 11.88 1.04 -6.19
N GLY A 299 11.10 0.64 -5.17
CA GLY A 299 9.64 0.59 -5.23
C GLY A 299 9.00 1.95 -5.55
N PRO A 300 9.26 3.01 -4.75
CA PRO A 300 8.83 4.37 -5.06
C PRO A 300 9.31 4.91 -6.41
N ILE A 301 10.52 4.57 -6.84
CA ILE A 301 11.01 4.98 -8.16
C ILE A 301 10.16 4.34 -9.27
N LEU A 302 9.96 3.02 -9.26
CA LEU A 302 9.15 2.35 -10.28
C LEU A 302 7.65 2.73 -10.17
N MET A 303 7.18 3.07 -8.97
CA MET A 303 5.87 3.67 -8.78
C MET A 303 5.72 5.00 -9.54
N LEU A 304 6.75 5.87 -9.54
CA LEU A 304 6.73 7.11 -10.31
C LEU A 304 6.64 6.86 -11.82
N PHE A 305 7.20 5.74 -12.31
CA PHE A 305 6.99 5.30 -13.69
C PHE A 305 5.53 4.93 -13.94
N TYR A 306 4.88 4.19 -13.04
CA TYR A 306 3.45 3.87 -13.16
C TYR A 306 2.57 5.12 -13.13
N VAL A 307 2.80 6.02 -12.16
CA VAL A 307 2.05 7.27 -12.04
C VAL A 307 2.24 8.14 -13.28
N SER A 308 3.47 8.37 -13.71
CA SER A 308 3.75 9.21 -14.88
C SER A 308 3.20 8.60 -16.17
N SER A 309 3.23 7.26 -16.32
CA SER A 309 2.57 6.55 -17.42
C SER A 309 1.08 6.84 -17.45
N LEU A 310 0.39 6.71 -16.32
CA LEU A 310 -1.04 6.95 -16.22
C LEU A 310 -1.39 8.42 -16.45
N VAL A 311 -0.60 9.36 -15.92
CA VAL A 311 -0.81 10.80 -16.15
C VAL A 311 -0.68 11.15 -17.63
N LEU A 312 0.35 10.63 -18.32
CA LEU A 312 0.58 10.89 -19.74
C LEU A 312 -0.45 10.20 -20.63
N LEU A 313 -0.81 8.94 -20.33
CA LEU A 313 -1.84 8.20 -21.08
C LEU A 313 -3.21 8.86 -20.95
N THR A 314 -3.59 9.25 -19.74
CA THR A 314 -4.86 9.93 -19.48
C THR A 314 -4.92 11.37 -20.00
N GLN A 315 -3.89 11.88 -20.71
CA GLN A 315 -4.05 13.09 -21.52
C GLN A 315 -4.85 12.82 -22.81
N LYS A 316 -4.90 11.57 -23.26
CA LYS A 316 -5.65 11.16 -24.45
C LYS A 316 -7.05 10.72 -24.08
N GLU A 317 -8.07 11.23 -24.78
CA GLU A 317 -9.47 10.95 -24.48
C GLU A 317 -9.80 9.45 -24.53
N THR A 318 -9.26 8.72 -25.50
CA THR A 318 -9.43 7.26 -25.64
C THR A 318 -9.07 6.51 -24.34
N TRP A 319 -7.93 6.85 -23.75
CA TRP A 319 -7.44 6.22 -22.53
C TRP A 319 -8.22 6.68 -21.30
N GLN A 320 -8.67 7.93 -21.24
CA GLN A 320 -9.57 8.38 -20.19
C GLN A 320 -10.90 7.62 -20.19
N ARG A 321 -11.49 7.39 -21.38
CA ARG A 321 -12.74 6.63 -21.54
C ARG A 321 -12.54 5.17 -21.14
N MET A 322 -11.47 4.54 -21.61
CA MET A 322 -11.17 3.14 -21.32
C MET A 322 -10.91 2.89 -19.83
N LEU A 323 -10.20 3.80 -19.16
CA LEU A 323 -9.84 3.67 -17.74
C LEU A 323 -10.92 4.21 -16.78
N LYS A 324 -12.03 4.75 -17.29
CA LYS A 324 -13.13 5.30 -16.48
C LYS A 324 -13.68 4.31 -15.43
N PRO A 325 -13.83 3.00 -15.69
CA PRO A 325 -14.28 2.05 -14.66
C PRO A 325 -13.37 2.01 -13.43
N PHE A 326 -12.05 2.11 -13.61
CA PHE A 326 -11.10 2.17 -12.49
C PHE A 326 -11.29 3.43 -11.67
N ALA A 327 -11.68 4.55 -12.30
CA ALA A 327 -12.00 5.77 -11.57
C ALA A 327 -13.14 5.53 -10.56
N ASN A 328 -14.18 4.78 -10.93
CA ASN A 328 -15.29 4.46 -10.02
C ASN A 328 -14.81 3.66 -8.80
N ALA A 329 -13.93 2.67 -8.99
CA ALA A 329 -13.32 1.95 -7.87
C ALA A 329 -12.47 2.87 -6.99
N GLY A 330 -11.69 3.78 -7.60
CA GLY A 330 -10.87 4.75 -6.87
C GLY A 330 -11.67 5.80 -6.09
N ARG A 331 -12.90 6.10 -6.51
CA ARG A 331 -13.86 6.94 -5.74
C ARG A 331 -14.35 6.29 -4.46
N MET A 332 -14.27 4.95 -4.40
CA MET A 332 -14.69 4.12 -3.29
C MET A 332 -13.49 3.40 -2.66
N ALA A 333 -12.31 4.03 -2.68
CA ALA A 333 -11.07 3.38 -2.28
C ALA A 333 -11.05 2.86 -0.84
N LEU A 334 -11.61 3.61 0.13
CA LEU A 334 -11.67 3.16 1.51
C LEU A 334 -12.67 2.00 1.65
N THR A 335 -13.83 2.10 1.02
CA THR A 335 -14.81 1.01 0.99
C THR A 335 -14.22 -0.25 0.37
N ASN A 336 -13.57 -0.13 -0.80
CA ASN A 336 -13.03 -1.26 -1.54
C ASN A 336 -11.84 -1.91 -0.81
N TYR A 337 -10.96 -1.12 -0.18
CA TYR A 337 -9.86 -1.64 0.64
C TYR A 337 -10.36 -2.50 1.83
N LEU A 338 -11.35 -2.00 2.57
CA LEU A 338 -11.94 -2.74 3.67
C LEU A 338 -12.73 -3.97 3.19
N MET A 339 -13.43 -3.85 2.06
CA MET A 339 -14.13 -4.98 1.43
C MET A 339 -13.15 -6.06 0.95
N GLN A 340 -11.98 -5.69 0.41
CA GLN A 340 -10.93 -6.66 0.05
C GLN A 340 -10.51 -7.46 1.28
N SER A 341 -10.25 -6.77 2.39
CA SER A 341 -9.82 -7.42 3.63
C SER A 341 -10.87 -8.38 4.16
N ILE A 342 -12.13 -7.96 4.25
CA ILE A 342 -13.24 -8.79 4.74
C ILE A 342 -13.43 -10.03 3.86
N VAL A 343 -13.44 -9.85 2.54
CA VAL A 343 -13.64 -10.96 1.60
C VAL A 343 -12.46 -11.94 1.65
N LEU A 344 -11.22 -11.47 1.65
CA LEU A 344 -10.05 -12.36 1.65
C LEU A 344 -9.88 -13.09 2.98
N VAL A 345 -10.15 -12.42 4.10
CA VAL A 345 -10.19 -13.08 5.41
C VAL A 345 -11.25 -14.17 5.44
N PHE A 346 -12.43 -13.92 4.87
CA PHE A 346 -13.48 -14.94 4.76
C PHE A 346 -13.10 -16.09 3.81
N ILE A 347 -12.31 -15.83 2.77
CA ILE A 347 -11.83 -16.88 1.85
C ILE A 347 -10.77 -17.76 2.51
N PHE A 348 -9.82 -17.18 3.22
CA PHE A 348 -8.65 -17.94 3.70
C PHE A 348 -8.80 -18.44 5.13
N TYR A 349 -9.43 -17.70 6.04
CA TYR A 349 -9.41 -18.09 7.46
C TYR A 349 -10.50 -19.11 7.80
N GLY A 350 -10.27 -19.91 8.84
CA GLY A 350 -11.09 -21.08 9.18
C GLY A 350 -12.54 -20.81 9.56
N PHE A 351 -12.85 -19.60 10.02
CA PHE A 351 -14.23 -19.19 10.26
C PHE A 351 -15.01 -18.86 8.97
N GLY A 352 -14.37 -18.89 7.81
CA GLY A 352 -14.98 -18.75 6.49
C GLY A 352 -14.80 -20.02 5.66
N PHE A 353 -14.04 -19.95 4.57
CA PHE A 353 -13.75 -21.11 3.71
C PHE A 353 -12.47 -21.87 4.09
N GLY A 354 -11.63 -21.35 4.99
CA GLY A 354 -10.49 -22.09 5.55
C GLY A 354 -9.39 -22.46 4.56
N LEU A 355 -9.19 -21.68 3.49
CA LEU A 355 -8.19 -21.97 2.44
C LEU A 355 -6.76 -21.49 2.77
N TYR A 356 -6.49 -21.07 4.00
CA TYR A 356 -5.16 -20.60 4.43
C TYR A 356 -4.12 -21.72 4.26
N GLY A 357 -2.97 -21.39 3.70
CA GLY A 357 -1.88 -22.33 3.39
C GLY A 357 -2.14 -23.25 2.19
N GLN A 358 -3.34 -23.26 1.63
CA GLN A 358 -3.76 -24.26 0.62
C GLN A 358 -3.74 -23.72 -0.83
N VAL A 359 -3.51 -22.42 -1.01
CA VAL A 359 -3.59 -21.75 -2.32
C VAL A 359 -2.21 -21.30 -2.80
N GLY A 360 -1.82 -21.81 -3.98
CA GLY A 360 -0.60 -21.42 -4.69
C GLY A 360 -0.60 -19.95 -5.14
N GLU A 361 0.58 -19.45 -5.54
CA GLU A 361 0.76 -18.04 -5.92
C GLU A 361 -0.07 -17.63 -7.15
N GLY A 362 -0.14 -18.50 -8.16
CA GLY A 362 -0.86 -18.24 -9.41
C GLY A 362 -2.36 -18.18 -9.21
N VAL A 363 -2.93 -19.12 -8.45
CA VAL A 363 -4.37 -19.09 -8.10
C VAL A 363 -4.68 -17.88 -7.22
N GLY A 364 -3.83 -17.57 -6.24
CA GLY A 364 -3.97 -16.36 -5.42
C GLY A 364 -3.97 -15.08 -6.27
N PHE A 365 -3.07 -14.98 -7.24
CA PHE A 365 -3.02 -13.86 -8.18
C PHE A 365 -4.34 -13.71 -8.96
N LEU A 366 -4.86 -14.80 -9.53
CA LEU A 366 -6.12 -14.80 -10.25
C LEU A 366 -7.31 -14.42 -9.36
N LEU A 367 -7.35 -14.91 -8.11
CA LEU A 367 -8.36 -14.53 -7.13
C LEU A 367 -8.31 -13.02 -6.83
N GLY A 368 -7.11 -12.44 -6.69
CA GLY A 368 -6.94 -11.00 -6.46
C GLY A 368 -7.43 -10.15 -7.64
N VAL A 369 -7.09 -10.55 -8.87
CA VAL A 369 -7.59 -9.91 -10.09
C VAL A 369 -9.11 -10.04 -10.19
N GLY A 370 -9.64 -11.24 -10.01
CA GLY A 370 -11.08 -11.52 -10.06
C GLY A 370 -11.87 -10.71 -9.03
N LEU A 371 -11.39 -10.67 -7.79
CA LEU A 371 -11.98 -9.85 -6.73
C LEU A 371 -12.03 -8.39 -7.16
N PHE A 372 -10.90 -7.83 -7.61
CA PHE A 372 -10.86 -6.42 -8.03
C PHE A 372 -11.79 -6.12 -9.21
N VAL A 373 -11.90 -7.01 -10.21
CA VAL A 373 -12.86 -6.87 -11.32
C VAL A 373 -14.29 -6.77 -10.79
N VAL A 374 -14.66 -7.65 -9.85
CA VAL A 374 -15.97 -7.59 -9.17
C VAL A 374 -16.13 -6.25 -8.45
N GLN A 375 -15.10 -5.76 -7.73
CA GLN A 375 -15.16 -4.45 -7.06
C GLN A 375 -15.38 -3.29 -8.04
N VAL A 376 -14.76 -3.32 -9.23
CA VAL A 376 -14.94 -2.30 -10.27
C VAL A 376 -16.38 -2.29 -10.78
N ILE A 377 -16.96 -3.46 -11.03
CA ILE A 377 -18.36 -3.62 -11.45
C ILE A 377 -19.28 -3.09 -10.35
N LEU A 378 -19.13 -3.57 -9.12
CA LEU A 378 -19.95 -3.17 -7.98
C LEU A 378 -19.84 -1.67 -7.70
N SER A 379 -18.63 -1.11 -7.73
CA SER A 379 -18.41 0.33 -7.56
C SER A 379 -19.11 1.14 -8.66
N THR A 380 -19.07 0.66 -9.90
CA THR A 380 -19.74 1.31 -11.03
C THR A 380 -21.26 1.27 -10.89
N LEU A 381 -21.83 0.13 -10.49
CA LEU A 381 -23.27 -0.01 -10.26
C LEU A 381 -23.72 0.83 -9.06
N TYR A 382 -22.99 0.77 -7.96
CA TYR A 382 -23.29 1.51 -6.74
C TYR A 382 -23.28 3.02 -6.98
N LEU A 383 -22.29 3.53 -7.72
CA LEU A 383 -22.16 4.96 -8.02
C LEU A 383 -23.18 5.50 -9.04
N LYS A 384 -23.99 4.63 -9.68
CA LYS A 384 -25.18 5.08 -10.42
C LYS A 384 -26.29 5.58 -9.48
N LYS A 385 -26.37 5.04 -8.26
CA LYS A 385 -27.39 5.38 -7.26
C LYS A 385 -26.88 6.32 -6.18
N PHE A 386 -25.60 6.21 -5.80
CA PHE A 386 -25.00 6.98 -4.71
C PHE A 386 -23.78 7.80 -5.17
N ASN A 387 -23.49 8.91 -4.50
CA ASN A 387 -22.43 9.83 -4.93
C ASN A 387 -21.02 9.45 -4.43
N GLN A 388 -20.93 8.60 -3.41
CA GLN A 388 -19.70 8.17 -2.73
C GLN A 388 -19.94 6.82 -2.05
N GLY A 389 -18.89 6.07 -1.75
CA GLY A 389 -19.01 4.77 -1.08
C GLY A 389 -19.46 4.89 0.38
N PRO A 390 -19.95 3.79 0.99
CA PRO A 390 -20.43 3.76 2.36
C PRO A 390 -19.40 4.26 3.38
N MET A 391 -18.15 3.78 3.31
CA MET A 391 -17.12 4.17 4.26
C MET A 391 -16.64 5.61 4.03
N GLU A 392 -16.62 6.06 2.78
CA GLU A 392 -16.37 7.47 2.45
C GLU A 392 -17.46 8.39 3.00
N PHE A 393 -18.73 7.94 2.97
CA PHE A 393 -19.84 8.67 3.58
C PHE A 393 -19.66 8.78 5.10
N LEU A 394 -19.35 7.67 5.79
CA LEU A 394 -19.10 7.69 7.23
C LEU A 394 -17.91 8.58 7.59
N TRP A 395 -16.82 8.50 6.83
CA TRP A 395 -15.65 9.35 7.01
C TRP A 395 -16.00 10.83 6.85
N ARG A 396 -16.77 11.18 5.81
CA ARG A 396 -17.24 12.55 5.59
C ARG A 396 -18.13 13.03 6.72
N LYS A 397 -19.10 12.20 7.16
CA LYS A 397 -20.00 12.52 8.27
C LYS A 397 -19.24 12.75 9.57
N TRP A 398 -18.24 11.93 9.87
CA TRP A 398 -17.35 12.11 11.04
C TRP A 398 -16.55 13.41 10.97
N THR A 399 -16.03 13.72 9.78
CA THR A 399 -15.16 14.88 9.54
C THR A 399 -15.86 16.21 9.77
N TYR A 400 -17.08 16.36 9.24
CA TYR A 400 -17.83 17.62 9.32
C TYR A 400 -18.79 17.67 10.53
N GLY A 401 -19.12 16.51 11.12
CA GLY A 401 -20.15 16.43 12.17
C GLY A 401 -21.55 16.72 11.62
N ARG A 402 -22.53 16.97 12.51
CA ARG A 402 -23.89 17.42 12.16
C ARG A 402 -23.95 18.89 11.69
N SER A 403 -22.83 19.57 11.47
CA SER A 403 -22.84 20.97 11.06
C SER A 403 -23.17 21.11 9.57
N ASN A 404 -24.37 21.63 9.32
CA ASN A 404 -24.92 22.23 8.10
C ASN A 404 -25.71 21.27 7.19
N GLY A 405 -26.91 20.88 7.67
CA GLY A 405 -28.07 20.69 6.79
C GLY A 405 -28.55 22.03 6.22
#